data_AF-A0A949CYH8-F1
#
_entry.id   AF-A0A949CYH8-F1
#
_cell.length_a   1.000
_cell.length_b   1.000
_cell.length_c   1.000
_cell.angle_alpha   90.00
_cell.angle_beta   90.00
_cell.angle_gamma   90.00
#
_symmetry.space_group_name_H-M   'P 1'
#
loop_
_entity.id
_entity.type
_entity.pdbx_description
1 polymer ?
#
loop_
_entity_poly.entity_id
_entity_poly.type
_entity_poly.pdbx_seq_one_letter_code
_entity_poly.pdbx_strand_id
1 'polypeptide(L)'
;MHVVKSTTIPILPASPRARPAPKGRVPTEAARARVADLCEGLPQRRDLLIEHLHRLQDAELGLRPAHLAALAERLRLSQTEVFEVASFYHHFRLLDDEAAAPRVTVRVCTSLSCSMAGASDLKAALQTAQLGEDVDVQEAPCIGRCHQAPAVCVGQHEMGHASVSQVQSALAAGHTQPQAVPGLVGYADYCQQGGYRLVQDLHAGRRPAQQVLDELQASQLKGLGGAGFPAFRKWSLVRAEAGPRHMVVNLDEGEVGTFKDGHLLTTDPHRMLEGLLVACQVVGIDRVWIYLRDEYHAARHALQRELQALIEQPPIPAAAMPQIELRRGAGAYICGEESALIESVEGKRGLPRLRPPYVA
;
A
#
# COMPACT_ATOMS: atom_id res chain seq x y z
N MET A 1 0.89 76.39 5.22
CA MET A 1 0.62 75.67 3.95
C MET A 1 1.82 74.80 3.63
N HIS A 2 1.77 73.50 3.94
CA HIS A 2 2.80 72.55 3.50
C HIS A 2 2.28 71.78 2.29
N VAL A 3 2.95 71.97 1.16
CA VAL A 3 2.68 71.29 -0.10
C VAL A 3 3.32 69.91 -0.05
N VAL A 4 2.48 68.86 -0.01
CA VAL A 4 2.92 67.47 -0.18
C VAL A 4 3.23 67.27 -1.67
N LYS A 5 4.50 67.03 -2.01
CA LYS A 5 4.89 66.66 -3.37
C LYS A 5 4.48 65.20 -3.62
N SER A 6 3.54 65.01 -4.54
CA SER A 6 3.21 63.71 -5.11
C SER A 6 4.34 63.29 -6.06
N THR A 7 5.05 62.22 -5.73
CA THR A 7 6.04 61.61 -6.61
C THR A 7 5.39 60.43 -7.31
N THR A 8 5.00 60.61 -8.57
CA THR A 8 4.51 59.50 -9.41
C THR A 8 5.70 58.77 -10.03
N ILE A 9 5.87 57.49 -9.71
CA ILE A 9 6.90 56.63 -10.31
C ILE A 9 6.35 56.12 -11.66
N PRO A 10 7.00 56.41 -12.80
CA PRO A 10 6.53 55.92 -14.08
C PRO A 10 6.79 54.42 -14.22
N ILE A 11 5.75 53.66 -14.56
CA ILE A 11 5.87 52.22 -14.90
C ILE A 11 6.43 52.14 -16.32
N LEU A 12 7.69 51.77 -16.46
CA LEU A 12 8.29 51.48 -17.76
C LEU A 12 7.68 50.20 -18.34
N PRO A 13 7.47 50.12 -19.68
CA PRO A 13 6.94 48.92 -20.31
C PRO A 13 7.86 47.73 -20.03
N ALA A 14 7.28 46.63 -19.55
CA ALA A 14 8.02 45.43 -19.21
C ALA A 14 8.74 44.90 -20.46
N SER A 15 10.07 44.73 -20.38
CA SER A 15 10.84 43.95 -21.34
C SER A 15 10.18 42.56 -21.49
N PRO A 16 10.09 41.99 -22.71
CA PRO A 16 9.49 40.67 -22.89
C PRO A 16 10.23 39.68 -21.99
N ARG A 17 9.54 39.19 -20.94
CA ARG A 17 10.08 38.18 -20.03
C ARG A 17 10.52 37.01 -20.90
N ALA A 18 11.80 36.66 -20.83
CA ALA A 18 12.29 35.39 -21.36
C ALA A 18 11.33 34.29 -20.88
N ARG A 19 10.86 33.44 -21.80
CA ARG A 19 10.03 32.28 -21.45
C ARG A 19 10.73 31.56 -20.30
N PRO A 20 10.07 31.34 -19.16
CA PRO A 20 10.73 30.70 -18.04
C PRO A 20 11.20 29.33 -18.53
N ALA A 21 12.52 29.11 -18.54
CA ALA A 21 13.06 27.78 -18.68
C ALA A 21 12.39 26.91 -17.61
N PRO A 22 11.95 25.68 -17.94
CA PRO A 22 11.29 24.83 -16.96
C PRO A 22 12.21 24.67 -15.74
N LYS A 23 11.67 24.94 -14.54
CA LYS A 23 12.39 24.69 -13.29
C LYS A 23 12.40 23.19 -13.05
N GLY A 24 13.58 22.57 -13.15
CA GLY A 24 13.77 21.13 -12.94
C GLY A 24 14.37 20.43 -14.15
N ARG A 25 14.57 19.12 -14.03
CA ARG A 25 15.12 18.29 -15.11
C ARG A 25 14.10 18.18 -16.23
N VAL A 26 14.49 18.44 -17.48
CA VAL A 26 13.61 18.18 -18.62
C VAL A 26 13.67 16.68 -18.95
N PRO A 27 12.53 15.94 -18.92
CA PRO A 27 12.53 14.53 -19.29
C PRO A 27 12.91 14.35 -20.75
N THR A 28 13.73 13.35 -21.05
CA THR A 28 14.03 12.94 -22.42
C THR A 28 12.84 12.20 -23.02
N GLU A 29 12.75 12.15 -24.35
CA GLU A 29 11.67 11.41 -25.02
C GLU A 29 11.70 9.91 -24.70
N ALA A 30 12.90 9.34 -24.55
CA ALA A 30 13.09 7.97 -24.11
C ALA A 30 12.51 7.74 -22.70
N ALA A 31 12.76 8.64 -21.75
CA ALA A 31 12.22 8.54 -20.39
C ALA A 31 10.68 8.65 -20.38
N ARG A 32 10.10 9.53 -21.21
CA ARG A 32 8.63 9.63 -21.35
C ARG A 32 8.03 8.33 -21.88
N ALA A 33 8.59 7.81 -22.97
CA ALA A 33 8.12 6.58 -23.58
C ALA A 33 8.22 5.40 -22.60
N ARG A 34 9.33 5.31 -21.86
CA ARG A 34 9.54 4.24 -20.87
C ARG A 34 8.55 4.31 -19.71
N VAL A 35 8.31 5.50 -19.14
CA VAL A 35 7.30 5.66 -18.08
C VAL A 35 5.89 5.40 -18.61
N ALA A 36 5.59 5.77 -19.85
CA ALA A 36 4.29 5.48 -20.45
C ALA A 36 4.05 3.98 -20.61
N ASP A 37 5.06 3.23 -21.05
CA ASP A 37 5.07 1.77 -21.19
C ASP A 37 4.91 1.07 -19.83
N LEU A 38 5.76 1.38 -18.85
CA LEU A 38 5.72 0.75 -17.52
C LEU A 38 4.43 1.02 -16.74
N CYS A 39 3.79 2.17 -16.99
CA CYS A 39 2.56 2.58 -16.34
C CYS A 39 1.33 2.42 -17.24
N GLU A 40 1.41 1.56 -18.27
CA GLU A 40 0.26 1.22 -19.11
C GLU A 40 -0.87 0.63 -18.26
N GLY A 41 -2.12 1.00 -18.60
CA GLY A 41 -3.32 0.57 -17.88
C GLY A 41 -3.53 1.22 -16.50
N LEU A 42 -2.54 1.93 -15.95
CA LEU A 42 -2.69 2.64 -14.67
C LEU A 42 -3.19 4.08 -14.90
N PRO A 43 -4.32 4.49 -14.29
CA PRO A 43 -4.86 5.83 -14.45
C PRO A 43 -3.88 6.93 -14.00
N GLN A 44 -3.89 8.06 -14.71
CA GLN A 44 -3.10 9.24 -14.36
C GLN A 44 -3.78 10.06 -13.25
N ARG A 45 -4.02 9.43 -12.10
CA ARG A 45 -4.55 10.12 -10.92
C ARG A 45 -3.43 10.39 -9.91
N ARG A 46 -3.47 11.55 -9.25
CA ARG A 46 -2.48 11.95 -8.25
C ARG A 46 -2.37 10.94 -7.10
N ASP A 47 -3.51 10.44 -6.62
CA ASP A 47 -3.58 9.47 -5.53
C ASP A 47 -2.94 8.11 -5.86
N LEU A 48 -2.64 7.84 -7.15
CA LEU A 48 -1.96 6.62 -7.58
C LEU A 48 -0.43 6.80 -7.70
N LEU A 49 0.15 7.94 -7.27
CA LEU A 49 1.59 8.19 -7.39
C LEU A 49 2.43 7.02 -6.88
N ILE A 50 2.13 6.48 -5.70
CA ILE A 50 2.85 5.34 -5.11
C ILE A 50 2.74 4.07 -5.97
N GLU A 51 1.57 3.82 -6.57
CA GLU A 51 1.38 2.69 -7.50
C GLU A 51 2.20 2.86 -8.78
N HIS A 52 2.31 4.08 -9.31
CA HIS A 52 3.21 4.38 -10.43
C HIS A 52 4.68 4.17 -10.04
N LEU A 53 5.08 4.60 -8.84
CA LEU A 53 6.43 4.36 -8.33
C LEU A 53 6.74 2.86 -8.18
N HIS A 54 5.78 2.05 -7.72
CA HIS A 54 5.94 0.59 -7.68
C HIS A 54 6.16 -0.01 -9.08
N ARG A 55 5.45 0.46 -10.12
CA ARG A 55 5.65 -0.02 -11.50
C ARG A 55 7.08 0.23 -11.98
N LEU A 56 7.62 1.42 -11.73
CA LEU A 56 9.00 1.76 -12.07
C LEU A 56 10.00 0.93 -11.25
N GLN A 57 9.82 0.88 -9.93
CA GLN A 57 10.69 0.15 -9.01
C GLN A 57 10.74 -1.35 -9.33
N ASP A 58 9.60 -2.00 -9.58
CA ASP A 58 9.56 -3.44 -9.84
C ASP A 58 10.15 -3.78 -11.21
N ALA A 59 9.95 -2.93 -12.22
CA ALA A 59 10.44 -3.19 -13.57
C ALA A 59 11.94 -2.87 -13.75
N GLU A 60 12.45 -1.90 -12.99
CA GLU A 60 13.82 -1.40 -13.17
C GLU A 60 14.72 -1.54 -11.93
N LEU A 61 14.20 -2.20 -10.88
CA LEU A 61 14.86 -2.52 -9.62
C LEU A 61 15.40 -1.29 -8.86
N GLY A 62 14.90 -0.10 -9.22
CA GLY A 62 15.32 1.20 -8.73
C GLY A 62 14.56 2.33 -9.41
N LEU A 63 14.46 3.46 -8.72
CA LEU A 63 13.87 4.70 -9.20
C LEU A 63 14.97 5.68 -9.59
N ARG A 64 14.98 6.09 -10.85
CA ARG A 64 15.99 6.99 -11.44
C ARG A 64 15.44 8.41 -11.64
N PRO A 65 16.24 9.46 -11.40
CA PRO A 65 15.82 10.85 -11.58
C PRO A 65 15.21 11.16 -12.95
N ALA A 66 15.71 10.55 -14.04
CA ALA A 66 15.12 10.71 -15.37
C ALA A 66 13.65 10.24 -15.43
N HIS A 67 13.36 9.08 -14.85
CA HIS A 67 12.00 8.51 -14.83
C HIS A 67 11.10 9.20 -13.81
N LEU A 68 11.63 9.65 -12.66
CA LEU A 68 10.87 10.47 -11.72
C LEU A 68 10.45 11.82 -12.34
N ALA A 69 11.33 12.45 -13.13
CA ALA A 69 10.98 13.67 -13.85
C ALA A 69 9.90 13.44 -14.92
N ALA A 70 10.00 12.33 -15.67
CA ALA A 70 8.98 11.93 -16.65
C ALA A 70 7.63 11.60 -15.97
N LEU A 71 7.66 10.94 -14.82
CA LEU A 71 6.46 10.62 -14.03
C LEU A 71 5.79 11.88 -13.48
N ALA A 72 6.57 12.84 -13.00
CA ALA A 72 6.05 14.14 -12.57
C ALA A 72 5.33 14.87 -13.72
N GLU A 73 5.90 14.86 -14.92
CA GLU A 73 5.27 15.41 -16.13
C GLU A 73 3.95 14.67 -16.45
N ARG A 74 3.97 13.33 -16.44
CA ARG A 74 2.79 12.48 -16.73
C ARG A 74 1.63 12.73 -15.75
N LEU A 75 1.91 12.82 -14.45
CA LEU A 75 0.89 13.01 -13.41
C LEU A 75 0.55 14.48 -13.15
N ARG A 76 1.21 15.43 -13.86
CA ARG A 76 1.08 16.88 -13.66
C ARG A 76 1.39 17.30 -12.21
N LEU A 77 2.42 16.69 -11.63
CA LEU A 77 2.93 16.99 -10.29
C LEU A 77 4.27 17.73 -10.39
N SER A 78 4.68 18.36 -9.30
CA SER A 78 6.04 18.90 -9.24
C SER A 78 7.05 17.76 -9.10
N GLN A 79 8.25 17.93 -9.67
CA GLN A 79 9.35 16.96 -9.49
C GLN A 79 9.73 16.80 -8.03
N THR A 80 9.63 17.89 -7.24
CA THR A 80 9.86 17.88 -5.80
C THR A 80 8.85 16.99 -5.09
N GLU A 81 7.55 17.12 -5.38
CA GLU A 81 6.50 16.30 -4.76
C GLU A 81 6.72 14.81 -5.04
N VAL A 82 7.04 14.45 -6.29
CA VAL A 82 7.35 13.06 -6.67
C VAL A 82 8.58 12.54 -5.93
N PHE A 83 9.65 13.34 -5.87
CA PHE A 83 10.87 12.97 -5.18
C PHE A 83 10.67 12.82 -3.67
N GLU A 84 9.96 13.76 -3.03
CA GLU A 84 9.68 13.71 -1.59
C GLU A 84 8.91 12.46 -1.20
N VAL A 85 7.93 12.06 -2.01
CA VAL A 85 7.18 10.81 -1.83
C VAL A 85 8.11 9.62 -2.03
N ALA A 86 8.83 9.55 -3.15
CA ALA A 86 9.75 8.44 -3.43
C ALA A 86 10.82 8.26 -2.35
N SER A 87 11.37 9.36 -1.80
CA SER A 87 12.41 9.31 -0.77
C SER A 87 11.89 8.97 0.63
N PHE A 88 10.58 9.09 0.88
CA PHE A 88 10.00 8.87 2.21
C PHE A 88 9.83 7.38 2.53
N TYR A 89 9.56 6.56 1.53
CA TYR A 89 9.23 5.14 1.69
C TYR A 89 10.48 4.25 1.54
N HIS A 90 10.74 3.39 2.53
CA HIS A 90 12.00 2.64 2.61
C HIS A 90 12.19 1.62 1.48
N HIS A 91 11.10 1.14 0.86
CA HIS A 91 11.19 0.13 -0.18
C HIS A 91 11.45 0.70 -1.57
N PHE A 92 11.37 2.02 -1.72
CA PHE A 92 11.78 2.70 -2.93
C PHE A 92 13.29 2.96 -2.90
N ARG A 93 14.00 2.34 -3.84
CA ARG A 93 15.44 2.51 -3.99
C ARG A 93 15.70 3.65 -4.95
N LEU A 94 16.18 4.78 -4.46
CA LEU A 94 16.65 5.86 -5.32
C LEU A 94 18.05 5.52 -5.85
N LEU A 95 18.23 5.63 -7.17
CA LEU A 95 19.49 5.37 -7.87
C LEU A 95 19.87 6.56 -8.74
N ASP A 96 21.16 6.72 -9.02
CA ASP A 96 21.59 7.56 -10.13
C ASP A 96 21.19 6.92 -11.48
N ASP A 97 21.05 7.71 -12.55
CA ASP A 97 20.53 7.18 -13.81
C ASP A 97 21.38 6.03 -14.39
N GLU A 98 22.70 6.15 -14.24
CA GLU A 98 23.68 5.17 -14.75
C GLU A 98 23.96 4.04 -13.75
N ALA A 99 23.41 4.09 -12.53
CA ALA A 99 23.68 3.09 -11.51
C ALA A 99 22.98 1.76 -11.83
N ALA A 100 23.75 0.67 -11.74
CA ALA A 100 23.23 -0.68 -11.80
C ALA A 100 22.48 -1.02 -10.49
N ALA A 101 21.32 -1.63 -10.62
CA ALA A 101 20.58 -2.18 -9.49
C ALA A 101 20.95 -3.66 -9.32
N PRO A 102 21.08 -4.17 -8.07
CA PRO A 102 21.25 -5.60 -7.87
C PRO A 102 20.04 -6.36 -8.42
N ARG A 103 20.30 -7.46 -9.12
CA ARG A 103 19.27 -8.29 -9.75
C ARG A 103 18.29 -8.85 -8.73
N VAL A 104 18.79 -9.21 -7.54
CA VAL A 104 17.98 -9.74 -6.44
C VAL A 104 18.43 -9.11 -5.14
N THR A 105 17.47 -8.74 -4.30
CA THR A 105 17.73 -8.30 -2.94
C THR A 105 17.19 -9.34 -1.96
N VAL A 106 18.06 -9.85 -1.10
CA VAL A 106 17.73 -10.74 0.01
C VAL A 106 17.57 -9.88 1.25
N ARG A 107 16.35 -9.77 1.76
CA ARG A 107 16.01 -9.02 2.96
C ARG A 107 15.89 -9.95 4.16
N VAL A 108 16.76 -9.79 5.15
CA VAL A 108 16.76 -10.58 6.38
C VAL A 108 16.07 -9.78 7.48
N CYS A 109 14.98 -10.31 8.03
CA CYS A 109 14.31 -9.71 9.18
C CYS A 109 15.20 -9.81 10.41
N THR A 110 15.59 -8.67 10.99
CA THR A 110 16.43 -8.61 12.20
C THR A 110 15.67 -8.11 13.43
N SER A 111 14.34 -7.95 13.31
CA SER A 111 13.49 -7.59 14.45
C SER A 111 13.48 -8.68 15.53
N LEU A 112 13.00 -8.33 16.73
CA LEU A 112 13.15 -9.10 17.98
C LEU A 112 13.05 -10.62 17.82
N SER A 113 11.93 -11.16 17.34
CA SER A 113 11.73 -12.62 17.23
C SER A 113 12.72 -13.30 16.28
N CYS A 114 13.06 -12.64 15.17
CA CYS A 114 14.05 -13.18 14.22
C CYS A 114 15.48 -13.06 14.76
N SER A 115 15.81 -11.94 15.43
CA SER A 115 17.10 -11.80 16.11
C SER A 115 17.29 -12.88 17.18
N MET A 116 16.26 -13.17 17.99
CA MET A 116 16.30 -14.25 18.99
C MET A 116 16.46 -15.64 18.34
N ALA A 117 15.99 -15.81 17.11
CA ALA A 117 16.14 -17.04 16.33
C ALA A 117 17.45 -17.09 15.49
N GLY A 118 18.39 -16.17 15.72
CA GLY A 118 19.70 -16.18 15.05
C GLY A 118 19.76 -15.44 13.70
N ALA A 119 18.80 -14.55 13.40
CA ALA A 119 18.79 -13.84 12.11
C ALA A 119 20.02 -12.95 11.87
N SER A 120 20.64 -12.41 12.92
CA SER A 120 21.87 -11.61 12.80
C SER A 120 23.04 -12.45 12.28
N ASP A 121 23.20 -13.67 12.80
CA ASP A 121 24.22 -14.61 12.34
C ASP A 121 23.91 -15.10 10.92
N LEU A 122 22.64 -15.38 10.63
CA LEU A 122 22.19 -15.73 9.28
C LEU A 122 22.52 -14.62 8.27
N LYS A 123 22.25 -13.35 8.60
CA LYS A 123 22.57 -12.20 7.75
C LYS A 123 24.07 -12.11 7.50
N ALA A 124 24.90 -12.20 8.54
CA ALA A 124 26.35 -12.17 8.41
C ALA A 124 26.89 -13.34 7.56
N ALA A 125 26.33 -14.54 7.75
CA ALA A 125 26.66 -15.71 6.94
C ALA A 125 26.25 -15.54 5.48
N LEU A 126 25.08 -14.94 5.20
CA LEU A 126 24.64 -14.63 3.83
C LEU A 126 25.50 -13.56 3.15
N GLN A 127 25.96 -12.55 3.88
CA GLN A 127 26.86 -11.51 3.35
C GLN A 127 28.24 -12.03 2.98
N THR A 128 28.69 -13.10 3.65
CA THR A 128 29.97 -13.77 3.38
C THR A 128 29.85 -14.94 2.42
N ALA A 129 28.65 -15.51 2.29
CA ALA A 129 28.34 -16.50 1.28
C ALA A 129 28.47 -15.86 -0.11
N GLN A 130 29.20 -16.49 -1.02
CA GLN A 130 29.27 -16.07 -2.42
C GLN A 130 27.92 -16.37 -3.10
N LEU A 131 26.92 -15.50 -2.91
CA LEU A 131 25.56 -15.65 -3.45
C LEU A 131 25.44 -15.24 -4.93
N GLY A 132 26.53 -14.71 -5.51
CA GLY A 132 26.59 -14.13 -6.86
C GLY A 132 26.84 -12.62 -6.82
N GLU A 133 27.45 -12.07 -7.87
CA GLU A 133 27.83 -10.64 -7.93
C GLU A 133 26.64 -9.67 -7.96
N ASP A 134 25.46 -10.14 -8.35
CA ASP A 134 24.23 -9.33 -8.49
C ASP A 134 23.21 -9.52 -7.35
N VAL A 135 23.63 -10.10 -6.22
CA VAL A 135 22.77 -10.31 -5.04
C VAL A 135 23.16 -9.37 -3.92
N ASP A 136 22.20 -8.56 -3.49
CA ASP A 136 22.37 -7.65 -2.36
C ASP A 136 21.68 -8.20 -1.11
N VAL A 137 22.39 -8.28 0.02
CA VAL A 137 21.86 -8.79 1.29
C VAL A 137 21.64 -7.63 2.23
N GLN A 138 20.37 -7.32 2.48
CA GLN A 138 19.94 -6.19 3.29
C GLN A 138 19.26 -6.64 4.57
N GLU A 139 19.31 -5.76 5.56
CA GLU A 139 18.47 -5.85 6.75
C GLU A 139 17.06 -5.36 6.46
N ALA A 140 16.07 -5.94 7.13
CA ALA A 140 14.70 -5.49 7.07
C ALA A 140 14.04 -5.46 8.46
N PRO A 141 13.09 -4.53 8.69
CA PRO A 141 12.19 -4.58 9.83
C PRO A 141 11.29 -5.84 9.77
N CYS A 142 10.41 -5.99 10.77
CA CYS A 142 9.52 -7.15 10.88
C CYS A 142 8.68 -7.35 9.62
N ILE A 143 8.89 -8.46 8.90
CA ILE A 143 8.12 -8.83 7.71
C ILE A 143 6.86 -9.67 8.03
N GLY A 144 6.40 -9.68 9.28
CA GLY A 144 5.16 -10.32 9.71
C GLY A 144 5.17 -11.86 9.66
N ARG A 145 6.34 -12.48 9.83
CA ARG A 145 6.50 -13.95 9.89
C ARG A 145 7.19 -14.42 11.17
N CYS A 146 6.90 -13.75 12.29
CA CYS A 146 7.56 -14.05 13.56
C CYS A 146 7.35 -15.49 14.06
N HIS A 147 6.22 -16.13 13.73
CA HIS A 147 5.97 -17.54 14.03
C HIS A 147 6.86 -18.52 13.23
N GLN A 148 7.51 -18.04 12.16
CA GLN A 148 8.42 -18.78 11.30
C GLN A 148 9.84 -18.19 11.34
N ALA A 149 10.22 -17.56 12.46
CA ALA A 149 11.56 -17.00 12.60
C ALA A 149 12.67 -18.09 12.47
N PRO A 150 13.86 -17.75 11.93
CA PRO A 150 14.20 -16.48 11.28
C PRO A 150 13.55 -16.38 9.89
N ALA A 151 13.06 -15.19 9.56
CA ALA A 151 12.34 -14.93 8.30
C ALA A 151 13.21 -14.10 7.33
N VAL A 152 13.15 -14.46 6.05
CA VAL A 152 13.91 -13.84 4.95
C VAL A 152 12.99 -13.64 3.76
N CYS A 153 13.21 -12.60 2.96
CA CYS A 153 12.55 -12.42 1.67
C CYS A 153 13.60 -12.34 0.55
N VAL A 154 13.55 -13.25 -0.42
CA VAL A 154 14.43 -13.27 -1.60
C VAL A 154 13.68 -12.62 -2.76
N GLY A 155 13.97 -11.36 -3.08
CA GLY A 155 13.13 -10.58 -3.99
C GLY A 155 11.75 -10.34 -3.36
N GLN A 156 10.72 -11.03 -3.87
CA GLN A 156 9.37 -11.11 -3.30
C GLN A 156 9.03 -12.52 -2.78
N HIS A 157 10.00 -13.43 -2.76
CA HIS A 157 9.83 -14.80 -2.28
C HIS A 157 10.06 -14.86 -0.77
N GLU A 158 8.98 -14.84 -0.01
CA GLU A 158 9.03 -14.89 1.45
C GLU A 158 9.38 -16.29 1.94
N MET A 159 10.31 -16.40 2.88
CA MET A 159 10.76 -17.66 3.49
C MET A 159 10.74 -17.57 5.02
N GLY A 160 10.37 -18.69 5.65
CA GLY A 160 10.43 -18.89 7.10
C GLY A 160 11.41 -20.01 7.46
N HIS A 161 11.82 -20.06 8.73
CA HIS A 161 12.84 -20.99 9.25
C HIS A 161 14.10 -21.00 8.37
N ALA A 162 14.50 -19.80 7.92
CA ALA A 162 15.47 -19.64 6.86
C ALA A 162 16.88 -20.05 7.32
N SER A 163 17.63 -20.61 6.37
CA SER A 163 19.05 -20.95 6.49
C SER A 163 19.78 -20.54 5.22
N VAL A 164 21.12 -20.46 5.29
CA VAL A 164 21.97 -20.09 4.15
C VAL A 164 21.72 -21.01 2.95
N SER A 165 21.63 -22.32 3.18
CA SER A 165 21.42 -23.31 2.11
C SER A 165 20.06 -23.16 1.44
N GLN A 166 19.00 -22.85 2.20
CA GLN A 166 17.67 -22.60 1.64
C GLN A 166 17.65 -21.33 0.79
N VAL A 167 18.29 -20.24 1.24
CA VAL A 167 18.39 -18.99 0.48
C VAL A 167 19.20 -19.20 -0.81
N GLN A 168 20.34 -19.90 -0.74
CA GLN A 168 21.14 -20.26 -1.92
C GLN A 168 20.35 -21.10 -2.92
N SER A 169 19.59 -22.10 -2.43
CA SER A 169 18.73 -22.93 -3.26
C SER A 169 17.65 -22.10 -3.95
N ALA A 170 16.99 -21.20 -3.23
CA ALA A 170 15.99 -20.30 -3.79
C ALA A 170 16.58 -19.38 -4.88
N LEU A 171 17.76 -18.82 -4.64
CA LEU A 171 18.48 -17.99 -5.63
C LEU A 171 18.86 -18.79 -6.87
N ALA A 172 19.42 -20.00 -6.69
CA ALA A 172 19.82 -20.88 -7.79
C ALA A 172 18.62 -21.33 -8.64
N ALA A 173 17.47 -21.57 -8.01
CA ALA A 173 16.22 -21.91 -8.67
C ALA A 173 15.49 -20.69 -9.27
N GLY A 174 15.99 -19.46 -9.06
CA GLY A 174 15.32 -18.24 -9.52
C GLY A 174 14.00 -17.95 -8.81
N HIS A 175 13.80 -18.47 -7.60
CA HIS A 175 12.60 -18.25 -6.80
C HIS A 175 12.64 -16.85 -6.16
N THR A 176 12.28 -15.83 -6.94
CA THR A 176 12.23 -14.43 -6.49
C THR A 176 10.82 -13.85 -6.51
N GLN A 177 9.84 -14.62 -6.96
CA GLN A 177 8.44 -14.21 -7.08
C GLN A 177 7.62 -14.66 -5.85
N PRO A 178 6.47 -14.01 -5.60
CA PRO A 178 5.58 -14.39 -4.51
C PRO A 178 5.22 -15.87 -4.53
N GLN A 179 5.19 -16.49 -3.35
CA GLN A 179 4.79 -17.90 -3.23
C GLN A 179 3.27 -18.05 -3.40
N ALA A 180 2.86 -19.21 -3.93
CA ALA A 180 1.46 -19.62 -3.80
C ALA A 180 1.11 -19.82 -2.33
N VAL A 181 -0.15 -19.56 -1.99
CA VAL A 181 -0.67 -19.72 -0.63
C VAL A 181 -1.54 -20.98 -0.58
N PRO A 182 -0.98 -22.16 -0.26
CA PRO A 182 -1.74 -23.40 -0.23
C PRO A 182 -2.73 -23.39 0.94
N GLY A 183 -3.93 -23.94 0.72
CA GLY A 183 -4.96 -24.04 1.75
C GLY A 183 -5.76 -22.76 2.00
N LEU A 184 -5.54 -21.70 1.22
CA LEU A 184 -6.39 -20.53 1.21
C LEU A 184 -7.80 -20.91 0.74
N VAL A 185 -8.83 -20.49 1.48
CA VAL A 185 -10.23 -20.59 1.10
C VAL A 185 -10.50 -19.56 0.01
N GLY A 186 -10.63 -20.01 -1.23
CA GLY A 186 -10.91 -19.15 -2.39
C GLY A 186 -12.38 -18.74 -2.49
N TYR A 187 -12.67 -17.80 -3.38
CA TYR A 187 -14.01 -17.23 -3.58
C TYR A 187 -15.10 -18.30 -3.74
N ALA A 188 -14.88 -19.27 -4.64
CA ALA A 188 -15.86 -20.31 -4.95
C ALA A 188 -16.18 -21.18 -3.72
N ASP A 189 -15.14 -21.60 -2.98
CA ASP A 189 -15.29 -22.43 -1.78
C ASP A 189 -16.00 -21.65 -0.66
N TYR A 190 -15.68 -20.35 -0.51
CA TYR A 190 -16.33 -19.47 0.45
C TYR A 190 -17.83 -19.32 0.17
N CYS A 191 -18.19 -19.09 -1.10
CA CYS A 191 -19.59 -19.05 -1.54
C CYS A 191 -20.31 -20.38 -1.32
N GLN A 192 -19.68 -21.52 -1.62
CA GLN A 192 -20.27 -22.85 -1.42
C GLN A 192 -20.56 -23.13 0.06
N GLN A 193 -19.75 -22.59 0.97
CA GLN A 193 -19.93 -22.69 2.42
C GLN A 193 -21.02 -21.73 2.96
N GLY A 194 -21.68 -20.97 2.09
CA GLY A 194 -22.74 -20.02 2.46
C GLY A 194 -22.23 -18.62 2.78
N GLY A 195 -20.97 -18.31 2.45
CA GLY A 195 -20.42 -16.96 2.54
C GLY A 195 -21.20 -15.94 1.72
N TYR A 196 -21.13 -14.67 2.13
CA TYR A 196 -21.85 -13.53 1.57
C TYR A 196 -23.38 -13.50 1.75
N ARG A 197 -23.96 -14.49 2.43
CA ARG A 197 -25.41 -14.52 2.69
C ARG A 197 -25.88 -13.29 3.45
N LEU A 198 -25.10 -12.79 4.41
CA LEU A 198 -25.47 -11.58 5.17
C LEU A 198 -25.51 -10.34 4.28
N VAL A 199 -24.55 -10.21 3.37
CA VAL A 199 -24.51 -9.11 2.39
C VAL A 199 -25.74 -9.15 1.48
N GLN A 200 -26.11 -10.34 1.02
CA GLN A 200 -27.31 -10.57 0.20
C GLN A 200 -28.61 -10.22 0.95
N ASP A 201 -28.72 -10.61 2.23
CA ASP A 201 -29.88 -10.32 3.06
C ASP A 201 -30.02 -8.82 3.38
N LEU A 202 -28.89 -8.12 3.61
CA LEU A 202 -28.84 -6.66 3.76
C LEU A 202 -29.31 -5.96 2.49
N HIS A 203 -28.74 -6.34 1.34
CA HIS A 203 -29.09 -5.73 0.06
C HIS A 203 -30.56 -5.93 -0.31
N ALA A 204 -31.11 -7.12 -0.06
CA ALA A 204 -32.52 -7.43 -0.33
C ALA A 204 -33.49 -6.86 0.72
N GLY A 205 -33.01 -6.17 1.75
CA GLY A 205 -33.84 -5.63 2.83
C GLY A 205 -34.43 -6.68 3.76
N ARG A 206 -34.00 -7.95 3.67
CA ARG A 206 -34.41 -9.03 4.58
C ARG A 206 -33.81 -8.87 5.98
N ARG A 207 -32.66 -8.20 6.07
CA ARG A 207 -32.04 -7.82 7.33
C ARG A 207 -31.85 -6.30 7.38
N PRO A 208 -32.52 -5.57 8.28
CA PRO A 208 -32.35 -4.13 8.40
C PRO A 208 -30.94 -3.75 8.90
N ALA A 209 -30.35 -2.69 8.34
CA ALA A 209 -29.05 -2.18 8.78
C ALA A 209 -28.99 -1.83 10.28
N GLN A 210 -30.11 -1.35 10.85
CA GLN A 210 -30.21 -1.06 12.27
C GLN A 210 -30.01 -2.31 13.13
N GLN A 211 -30.58 -3.44 12.72
CA GLN A 211 -30.42 -4.71 13.44
C GLN A 211 -28.94 -5.12 13.52
N VAL A 212 -28.18 -4.91 12.44
CA VAL A 212 -26.73 -5.20 12.44
C VAL A 212 -25.96 -4.28 13.38
N LEU A 213 -26.32 -2.99 13.45
CA LEU A 213 -25.72 -2.06 14.42
C LEU A 213 -26.04 -2.44 15.86
N ASP A 214 -27.27 -2.86 16.14
CA ASP A 214 -27.69 -3.28 17.48
C ASP A 214 -26.95 -4.56 17.91
N GLU A 215 -26.78 -5.53 17.01
CA GLU A 215 -25.98 -6.73 17.23
C GLU A 215 -24.49 -6.40 17.44
N LEU A 216 -23.94 -5.47 16.64
CA LEU A 216 -22.56 -5.00 16.78
C LEU A 216 -22.35 -4.29 18.13
N GLN A 217 -23.32 -3.50 18.58
CA GLN A 217 -23.30 -2.88 19.91
C GLN A 217 -23.36 -3.94 21.02
N ALA A 218 -24.27 -4.91 20.91
CA ALA A 218 -24.42 -5.99 21.89
C ALA A 218 -23.16 -6.87 22.01
N SER A 219 -22.46 -7.09 20.89
CA SER A 219 -21.19 -7.84 20.86
C SER A 219 -20.04 -7.13 21.59
N GLN A 220 -20.16 -5.81 21.81
CA GLN A 220 -19.10 -4.96 22.34
C GLN A 220 -17.79 -5.04 21.53
N LEU A 221 -17.86 -5.35 20.23
CA LEU A 221 -16.68 -5.43 19.38
C LEU A 221 -15.92 -4.10 19.40
N LYS A 222 -14.60 -4.22 19.63
CA LYS A 222 -13.65 -3.11 19.61
C LYS A 222 -12.74 -3.24 18.41
N GLY A 223 -12.17 -2.12 17.97
CA GLY A 223 -11.13 -2.12 16.94
C GLY A 223 -9.94 -2.98 17.36
N LEU A 224 -9.59 -3.95 16.52
CA LEU A 224 -8.52 -4.93 16.76
C LEU A 224 -7.12 -4.45 16.32
N GLY A 225 -7.00 -3.17 15.94
CA GLY A 225 -5.73 -2.51 15.59
C GLY A 225 -4.97 -1.93 16.80
N GLY A 226 -5.41 -2.20 18.03
CA GLY A 226 -4.75 -1.78 19.27
C GLY A 226 -5.43 -0.63 20.02
N ALA A 227 -6.03 0.35 19.33
CA ALA A 227 -6.70 1.49 19.97
C ALA A 227 -7.98 1.11 20.74
N GLY A 228 -8.63 0.00 20.38
CA GLY A 228 -9.78 -0.53 21.12
C GLY A 228 -11.05 0.32 21.08
N PHE A 229 -11.20 1.23 20.11
CA PHE A 229 -12.41 2.05 19.95
C PHE A 229 -13.62 1.16 19.58
N PRO A 230 -14.82 1.36 20.17
CA PRO A 230 -15.99 0.52 19.88
C PRO A 230 -16.43 0.62 18.41
N ALA A 231 -16.53 -0.53 17.73
CA ALA A 231 -16.84 -0.59 16.30
C ALA A 231 -18.22 0.01 15.98
N PHE A 232 -19.24 -0.30 16.80
CA PHE A 232 -20.59 0.22 16.63
C PHE A 232 -20.63 1.76 16.69
N ARG A 233 -19.82 2.38 17.56
CA ARG A 233 -19.76 3.84 17.66
C ARG A 233 -19.14 4.45 16.42
N LYS A 234 -18.05 3.85 15.93
CA LYS A 234 -17.38 4.30 14.69
C LYS A 234 -18.37 4.28 13.51
N TRP A 235 -19.05 3.15 13.31
CA TRP A 235 -20.00 2.98 12.22
C TRP A 235 -21.19 3.92 12.33
N SER A 236 -21.76 4.10 13.52
CA SER A 236 -22.89 5.01 13.73
C SER A 236 -22.52 6.48 13.50
N LEU A 237 -21.32 6.92 13.89
CA LEU A 237 -20.84 8.27 13.63
C LEU A 237 -20.72 8.53 12.14
N VAL A 238 -20.02 7.66 11.41
CA VAL A 238 -19.84 7.81 9.95
C VAL A 238 -21.19 7.74 9.21
N ARG A 239 -22.08 6.82 9.62
CA ARG A 239 -23.42 6.67 9.01
C ARG A 239 -24.30 7.91 9.18
N ALA A 240 -24.10 8.67 10.26
CA ALA A 240 -24.87 9.89 10.54
C ALA A 240 -24.45 11.09 9.67
N GLU A 241 -23.22 11.09 9.13
CA GLU A 241 -22.70 12.16 8.27
C GLU A 241 -23.31 12.15 6.88
N ALA A 242 -23.35 13.32 6.22
CA ALA A 242 -23.73 13.41 4.82
C ALA A 242 -22.70 12.70 3.92
N GLY A 243 -23.17 12.02 2.86
CA GLY A 243 -22.30 11.37 1.89
C GLY A 243 -21.55 12.35 0.98
N PRO A 244 -20.57 11.88 0.19
CA PRO A 244 -20.15 10.49 0.05
C PRO A 244 -19.33 9.98 1.25
N ARG A 245 -19.49 8.70 1.58
CA ARG A 245 -18.76 8.05 2.69
C ARG A 245 -17.75 7.05 2.15
N HIS A 246 -16.64 6.94 2.85
CA HIS A 246 -15.47 6.22 2.40
C HIS A 246 -14.94 5.32 3.51
N MET A 247 -14.29 4.23 3.11
CA MET A 247 -13.64 3.31 4.05
C MET A 247 -12.23 3.02 3.60
N VAL A 248 -11.33 2.93 4.57
CA VAL A 248 -9.99 2.42 4.36
C VAL A 248 -9.77 1.23 5.28
N VAL A 249 -9.45 0.08 4.70
CA VAL A 249 -9.06 -1.13 5.42
C VAL A 249 -7.56 -1.07 5.66
N ASN A 250 -7.16 -1.01 6.92
CA ASN A 250 -5.76 -0.98 7.32
C ASN A 250 -5.22 -2.41 7.44
N LEU A 251 -4.37 -2.81 6.49
CA LEU A 251 -3.57 -4.04 6.51
C LEU A 251 -2.06 -3.72 6.53
N ASP A 252 -1.70 -2.56 7.11
CA ASP A 252 -0.31 -2.21 7.43
C ASP A 252 0.07 -2.79 8.80
N GLU A 253 0.07 -4.12 8.89
CA GLU A 253 0.41 -4.88 10.11
C GLU A 253 1.91 -4.79 10.44
N GLY A 254 2.38 -3.58 10.76
CA GLY A 254 3.80 -3.24 10.94
C GLY A 254 4.36 -3.54 12.33
N GLU A 255 3.51 -3.81 13.32
CA GLU A 255 3.94 -4.05 14.70
C GLU A 255 4.80 -5.33 14.81
N VAL A 256 5.85 -5.27 15.63
CA VAL A 256 6.78 -6.40 15.71
C VAL A 256 6.10 -7.55 16.44
N GLY A 257 6.07 -8.72 15.81
CA GLY A 257 5.41 -9.90 16.39
C GLY A 257 3.95 -10.08 15.96
N THR A 258 3.35 -9.11 15.28
CA THR A 258 1.99 -9.27 14.72
C THR A 258 2.02 -9.91 13.33
N PHE A 259 1.13 -10.87 13.11
CA PHE A 259 0.95 -11.59 11.86
C PHE A 259 -0.49 -12.12 11.69
N LYS A 260 -1.44 -11.61 12.49
CA LYS A 260 -2.82 -12.09 12.51
C LYS A 260 -3.56 -11.71 11.23
N ASP A 261 -3.25 -10.54 10.66
CA ASP A 261 -3.87 -10.06 9.43
C ASP A 261 -3.23 -10.79 8.24
N GLY A 262 -1.91 -10.94 8.23
CA GLY A 262 -1.21 -11.79 7.26
C GLY A 262 -1.74 -13.23 7.26
N HIS A 263 -2.01 -13.80 8.44
CA HIS A 263 -2.62 -15.13 8.57
C HIS A 263 -4.05 -15.16 8.00
N LEU A 264 -4.90 -14.18 8.34
CA LEU A 264 -6.26 -14.10 7.80
C LEU A 264 -6.25 -14.02 6.27
N LEU A 265 -5.40 -13.16 5.69
CA LEU A 265 -5.29 -12.99 4.23
C LEU A 265 -4.78 -14.24 3.52
N THR A 266 -3.97 -15.05 4.19
CA THR A 266 -3.39 -16.28 3.63
C THR A 266 -4.19 -17.54 3.93
N THR A 267 -5.26 -17.45 4.71
CA THR A 267 -6.12 -18.60 5.05
C THR A 267 -7.55 -18.42 4.57
N ASP A 268 -8.17 -17.28 4.86
CA ASP A 268 -9.57 -17.02 4.53
C ASP A 268 -9.80 -15.50 4.33
N PRO A 269 -9.33 -14.94 3.20
CA PRO A 269 -9.46 -13.52 2.92
C PRO A 269 -10.92 -13.09 2.76
N HIS A 270 -11.81 -14.01 2.37
CA HIS A 270 -13.21 -13.69 2.11
C HIS A 270 -13.99 -13.34 3.38
N ARG A 271 -13.57 -13.79 4.56
CA ARG A 271 -14.14 -13.29 5.84
C ARG A 271 -13.95 -11.79 6.03
N MET A 272 -12.78 -11.27 5.68
CA MET A 272 -12.52 -9.83 5.72
C MET A 272 -13.33 -9.11 4.64
N LEU A 273 -13.35 -9.64 3.42
CA LEU A 273 -14.09 -9.05 2.30
C LEU A 273 -15.61 -9.05 2.54
N GLU A 274 -16.18 -10.09 3.16
CA GLU A 274 -17.59 -10.11 3.55
C GLU A 274 -17.86 -9.03 4.61
N GLY A 275 -17.03 -8.95 5.66
CA GLY A 275 -17.17 -7.91 6.69
C GLY A 275 -17.09 -6.48 6.12
N LEU A 276 -16.21 -6.28 5.13
CA LEU A 276 -16.08 -5.04 4.36
C LEU A 276 -17.38 -4.71 3.62
N LEU A 277 -17.97 -5.67 2.89
CA LEU A 277 -19.22 -5.44 2.17
C LEU A 277 -20.41 -5.22 3.11
N VAL A 278 -20.45 -5.91 4.26
CA VAL A 278 -21.44 -5.67 5.32
C VAL A 278 -21.34 -4.23 5.83
N ALA A 279 -20.12 -3.75 6.12
CA ALA A 279 -19.90 -2.37 6.51
C ALA A 279 -20.42 -1.39 5.44
N CYS A 280 -20.17 -1.68 4.17
CA CYS A 280 -20.64 -0.84 3.06
C CYS A 280 -22.17 -0.75 3.00
N GLN A 281 -22.88 -1.87 3.14
CA GLN A 281 -24.35 -1.88 3.12
C GLN A 281 -24.95 -1.20 4.37
N VAL A 282 -24.33 -1.36 5.54
CA VAL A 282 -24.86 -0.78 6.80
C VAL A 282 -24.59 0.71 6.90
N VAL A 283 -23.37 1.15 6.56
CA VAL A 283 -22.91 2.53 6.70
C VAL A 283 -23.21 3.37 5.45
N GLY A 284 -23.42 2.74 4.29
CA GLY A 284 -23.61 3.43 3.00
C GLY A 284 -22.29 3.98 2.46
N ILE A 285 -21.29 3.10 2.31
CA ILE A 285 -19.95 3.44 1.79
C ILE A 285 -19.91 3.19 0.29
N ASP A 286 -19.48 4.19 -0.47
CA ASP A 286 -19.42 4.12 -1.94
C ASP A 286 -18.04 3.69 -2.46
N ARG A 287 -16.99 3.95 -1.68
CA ARG A 287 -15.60 3.67 -2.07
C ARG A 287 -14.78 3.14 -0.91
N VAL A 288 -13.97 2.13 -1.23
CA VAL A 288 -13.13 1.39 -0.30
C VAL A 288 -11.71 1.31 -0.83
N TRP A 289 -10.75 1.66 0.01
CA TRP A 289 -9.35 1.37 -0.21
C TRP A 289 -8.90 0.27 0.74
N ILE A 290 -8.25 -0.76 0.22
CA ILE A 290 -7.58 -1.78 1.04
C ILE A 290 -6.10 -1.46 0.99
N TYR A 291 -5.53 -0.95 2.09
CA TYR A 291 -4.11 -0.58 2.14
C TYR A 291 -3.32 -1.75 2.73
N LEU A 292 -2.53 -2.41 1.89
CA LEU A 292 -1.74 -3.59 2.24
C LEU A 292 -0.26 -3.25 2.26
N ARG A 293 0.43 -3.59 3.35
CA ARG A 293 1.88 -3.43 3.44
C ARG A 293 2.62 -4.15 2.31
N ASP A 294 3.78 -3.64 1.92
CA ASP A 294 4.52 -4.17 0.78
C ASP A 294 5.01 -5.61 1.02
N GLU A 295 5.43 -5.89 2.27
CA GLU A 295 6.12 -7.11 2.67
C GLU A 295 5.27 -8.36 2.46
N TYR A 296 3.93 -8.23 2.43
CA TYR A 296 2.98 -9.33 2.28
C TYR A 296 2.78 -9.69 0.81
N HIS A 297 3.85 -10.13 0.16
CA HIS A 297 3.87 -10.38 -1.28
C HIS A 297 2.92 -11.51 -1.70
N ALA A 298 2.99 -12.68 -1.03
CA ALA A 298 2.11 -13.81 -1.31
C ALA A 298 0.64 -13.48 -1.01
N ALA A 299 0.38 -12.80 0.11
CA ALA A 299 -0.97 -12.39 0.48
C ALA A 299 -1.53 -11.35 -0.51
N ARG A 300 -0.70 -10.40 -0.99
CA ARG A 300 -1.09 -9.43 -2.03
C ARG A 300 -1.51 -10.13 -3.31
N HIS A 301 -0.70 -11.07 -3.79
CA HIS A 301 -1.01 -11.82 -5.02
C HIS A 301 -2.31 -12.63 -4.88
N ALA A 302 -2.49 -13.32 -3.75
CA ALA A 302 -3.72 -14.05 -3.47
C ALA A 302 -4.94 -13.12 -3.38
N LEU A 303 -4.83 -12.02 -2.63
CA LEU A 303 -5.91 -11.05 -2.45
C LEU A 303 -6.30 -10.38 -3.77
N GLN A 304 -5.33 -10.07 -4.65
CA GLN A 304 -5.61 -9.54 -5.99
C GLN A 304 -6.48 -10.50 -6.81
N ARG A 305 -6.15 -11.79 -6.81
CA ARG A 305 -6.92 -12.83 -7.49
C ARG A 305 -8.33 -12.96 -6.91
N GLU A 306 -8.44 -13.03 -5.59
CA GLU A 306 -9.75 -13.18 -4.93
C GLU A 306 -10.63 -11.93 -5.06
N LEU A 307 -10.06 -10.72 -5.04
CA LEU A 307 -10.77 -9.48 -5.34
C LEU A 307 -11.27 -9.45 -6.79
N GLN A 308 -10.47 -9.91 -7.75
CA GLN A 308 -10.88 -10.01 -9.13
C GLN A 308 -12.09 -10.95 -9.27
N ALA A 309 -12.03 -12.14 -8.66
CA ALA A 309 -13.16 -13.09 -8.67
C ALA A 309 -14.42 -12.47 -8.04
N LEU A 310 -14.28 -11.75 -6.92
CA LEU A 310 -15.38 -11.05 -6.26
C LEU A 310 -16.01 -9.96 -7.14
N ILE A 311 -15.20 -9.22 -7.90
CA ILE A 311 -15.67 -8.16 -8.80
C ILE A 311 -16.37 -8.75 -10.04
N GLU A 312 -15.83 -9.84 -10.58
CA GLU A 312 -16.41 -10.53 -11.74
C GLU A 312 -17.71 -11.26 -11.40
N GLN A 313 -17.84 -11.75 -10.16
CA GLN A 313 -19.01 -12.47 -9.66
C GLN A 313 -19.46 -11.86 -8.33
N PRO A 314 -20.05 -10.65 -8.33
CA PRO A 314 -20.41 -9.99 -7.08
C PRO A 314 -21.58 -10.71 -6.40
N PRO A 315 -21.59 -10.83 -5.06
CA PRO A 315 -22.67 -11.50 -4.33
C PRO A 315 -23.99 -10.72 -4.34
N ILE A 316 -23.95 -9.46 -4.78
CA ILE A 316 -25.07 -8.53 -4.95
C ILE A 316 -24.95 -7.85 -6.34
N PRO A 317 -25.98 -7.18 -6.87
CA PRO A 317 -25.90 -6.51 -8.16
C PRO A 317 -24.69 -5.58 -8.25
N ALA A 318 -23.97 -5.60 -9.38
CA ALA A 318 -22.73 -4.83 -9.56
C ALA A 318 -22.91 -3.32 -9.32
N ALA A 319 -24.09 -2.76 -9.63
CA ALA A 319 -24.42 -1.35 -9.36
C ALA A 319 -24.53 -1.01 -7.86
N ALA A 320 -24.70 -2.02 -7.00
CA ALA A 320 -24.75 -1.88 -5.54
C ALA A 320 -23.43 -2.27 -4.85
N MET A 321 -22.42 -2.68 -5.61
CA MET A 321 -21.07 -2.93 -5.09
C MET A 321 -20.34 -1.58 -4.90
N PRO A 322 -19.57 -1.42 -3.80
CA PRO A 322 -18.70 -0.28 -3.66
C PRO A 322 -17.55 -0.36 -4.66
N GLN A 323 -16.93 0.78 -4.97
CA GLN A 323 -15.67 0.78 -5.70
C GLN A 323 -14.55 0.35 -4.74
N ILE A 324 -13.88 -0.77 -5.04
CA ILE A 324 -12.82 -1.32 -4.19
C ILE A 324 -11.48 -1.20 -4.92
N GLU A 325 -10.50 -0.59 -4.26
CA GLU A 325 -9.13 -0.49 -4.77
C GLU A 325 -8.13 -1.05 -3.76
N LEU A 326 -7.31 -2.01 -4.19
CA LEU A 326 -6.16 -2.47 -3.42
C LEU A 326 -5.00 -1.48 -3.62
N ARG A 327 -4.44 -0.97 -2.52
CA ARG A 327 -3.29 -0.08 -2.48
C ARG A 327 -2.10 -0.78 -1.83
N ARG A 328 -0.96 -0.72 -2.49
CA ARG A 328 0.30 -1.27 -2.01
C ARG A 328 1.05 -0.19 -1.23
N GLY A 329 1.36 -0.47 0.03
CA GLY A 329 2.28 0.33 0.82
C GLY A 329 3.73 0.15 0.35
N ALA A 330 4.65 0.96 0.87
CA ALA A 330 6.06 0.95 0.44
C ALA A 330 7.06 0.93 1.62
N GLY A 331 6.71 0.25 2.71
CA GLY A 331 7.62 0.02 3.85
C GLY A 331 7.77 1.24 4.77
N ALA A 332 6.68 1.69 5.37
CA ALA A 332 6.71 2.79 6.34
C ALA A 332 5.78 2.48 7.53
N TYR A 333 6.35 2.05 8.66
CA TYR A 333 5.60 1.67 9.88
C TYR A 333 4.58 2.74 10.34
N ILE A 334 4.93 4.02 10.16
CA ILE A 334 4.05 5.14 10.52
C ILE A 334 2.73 5.13 9.72
N CYS A 335 2.68 4.51 8.55
CA CYS A 335 1.46 4.36 7.76
C CYS A 335 0.44 3.40 8.39
N GLY A 336 0.78 2.70 9.49
CA GLY A 336 -0.19 2.00 10.32
C GLY A 336 -1.08 2.97 11.13
N GLU A 337 -0.64 4.23 11.32
CA GLU A 337 -1.45 5.29 11.93
C GLU A 337 -2.54 5.76 10.95
N GLU A 338 -3.77 5.93 11.46
CA GLU A 338 -4.96 6.15 10.64
C GLU A 338 -4.84 7.31 9.63
N SER A 339 -4.32 8.47 10.06
CA SER A 339 -4.23 9.65 9.20
C SER A 339 -3.03 9.60 8.27
N ALA A 340 -1.91 9.04 8.71
CA ALA A 340 -0.73 8.78 7.88
C ALA A 340 -1.06 7.79 6.75
N LEU A 341 -1.85 6.75 7.05
CA LEU A 341 -2.35 5.81 6.06
C LEU A 341 -3.13 6.51 4.96
N ILE A 342 -4.02 7.44 5.33
CA ILE A 342 -4.83 8.19 4.37
C ILE A 342 -3.97 9.10 3.50
N GLU A 343 -2.96 9.77 4.07
CA GLU A 343 -1.99 10.53 3.27
C GLU A 343 -1.28 9.62 2.25
N SER A 344 -0.91 8.40 2.66
CA SER A 344 -0.32 7.39 1.76
C SER A 344 -1.28 6.98 0.64
N VAL A 345 -2.55 6.70 0.95
CA VAL A 345 -3.60 6.39 -0.05
C VAL A 345 -3.82 7.56 -1.01
N GLU A 346 -3.66 8.79 -0.54
CA GLU A 346 -3.72 10.01 -1.35
C GLU A 346 -2.43 10.29 -2.15
N GLY A 347 -1.48 9.36 -2.17
CA GLY A 347 -0.22 9.46 -2.91
C GLY A 347 0.76 10.49 -2.34
N LYS A 348 0.67 10.79 -1.04
CA LYS A 348 1.58 11.71 -0.33
C LYS A 348 2.52 10.92 0.58
N ARG A 349 3.43 11.64 1.24
CA ARG A 349 4.17 11.09 2.39
C ARG A 349 3.18 10.74 3.50
N GLY A 350 3.30 9.55 4.07
CA GLY A 350 2.49 9.10 5.21
C GLY A 350 2.82 9.79 6.52
N LEU A 351 2.65 11.12 6.58
CA LEU A 351 2.81 11.92 7.80
C LEU A 351 1.45 12.05 8.50
N PRO A 352 1.36 11.81 9.82
CA PRO A 352 0.11 12.01 10.55
C PRO A 352 -0.43 13.43 10.38
N ARG A 353 -1.74 13.56 10.18
CA ARG A 353 -2.41 14.86 10.08
C ARG A 353 -2.47 15.53 11.45
N LEU A 354 -2.40 16.86 11.45
CA LEU A 354 -2.76 17.65 12.62
C LEU A 354 -4.26 17.46 12.89
N ARG A 355 -4.59 17.05 14.12
CA ARG A 355 -5.96 16.86 14.57
C ARG A 355 -6.34 17.96 15.55
N PRO A 356 -7.56 18.54 15.48
CA PRO A 356 -8.65 18.28 14.52
C PRO A 356 -8.43 18.89 13.11
N PRO A 357 -9.17 18.45 12.07
CA PRO A 357 -10.32 17.51 12.10
C PRO A 357 -9.91 16.03 12.22
N TYR A 358 -10.74 15.24 12.92
CA TYR A 358 -10.56 13.80 13.04
C TYR A 358 -11.09 13.07 11.81
N VAL A 359 -10.47 11.94 11.48
CA VAL A 359 -11.06 10.94 10.61
C VAL A 359 -11.91 10.03 11.50
N ALA A 360 -13.16 9.82 11.11
CA ALA A 360 -14.14 9.10 11.93
C ALA A 360 -14.15 7.60 11.69
#